data_AF-A0A1F7X5H5-F1
#
_entry.id   AF-A0A1F7X5H5-F1
#
_cell.length_a   1.000
_cell.length_b   1.000
_cell.length_c   1.000
_cell.angle_alpha   90.00
_cell.angle_beta   90.00
_cell.angle_gamma   90.00
#
_symmetry.space_group_name_H-M   'P 1'
#
loop_
_entity.id
_entity.type
_entity.pdbx_description
1 polymer ?
#
loop_
_entity_poly.entity_id
_entity_poly.type
_entity_poly.pdbx_seq_one_letter_code
_entity_poly.pdbx_strand_id
1 'polypeptide(L)'
;MLERDAGLEKYSVETSEGYLPVVDSEVFFSQKGTPYLKHPGLALLSVPHVDLRGLKGFLKGFPPEYKFIEYLEDPTPLPPAENLCKTAGQLCYMSFGPKRSMNADAWKYFDGAKSSGHGSILEHANFSFLVYGASRAFTHELVRHRAGAGYSQVSQRYVSGATLRFVEGEEYQGDGVLHKMFEDWVDKAGEEYEARIQRLIELQQQGGVILTGETKTDLRKKVQQAARSCLPNETEAPIVVTANVRAWRHIVNMRASEHAAVEIRRVAFDIWRCLVTVSPILFGDFTPVHLPDGTHAITTPYPKV
;
A
#
# COMPACT_ATOMS: atom_id res chain seq x y z
N MET A 1 -3.03 14.20 23.56
CA MET A 1 -1.76 14.34 22.82
C MET A 1 -0.62 14.19 23.83
N LEU A 2 0.57 13.62 23.61
CA LEU A 2 1.23 12.94 22.49
C LEU A 2 2.70 12.75 22.98
N GLU A 3 2.97 12.08 24.11
CA GLU A 3 4.36 12.00 24.61
C GLU A 3 5.27 11.05 23.79
N ARG A 4 4.71 10.33 22.81
CA ARG A 4 5.48 9.55 21.81
C ARG A 4 5.65 10.23 20.45
N ASP A 5 5.06 11.41 20.20
CA ASP A 5 5.11 12.02 18.85
C ASP A 5 6.34 12.87 18.57
N ALA A 6 7.14 13.21 19.58
CA ALA A 6 8.23 14.18 19.49
C ALA A 6 9.36 13.84 18.48
N GLY A 7 9.27 12.72 17.75
CA GLY A 7 10.15 12.39 16.63
C GLY A 7 9.45 11.81 15.39
N LEU A 8 8.13 11.58 15.42
CA LEU A 8 7.38 11.03 14.29
C LEU A 8 6.84 12.12 13.35
N GLU A 9 6.62 13.33 13.85
CA GLU A 9 6.12 14.46 13.05
C GLU A 9 6.98 14.72 11.80
N LYS A 10 8.31 14.60 11.90
CA LYS A 10 9.23 14.77 10.76
C LYS A 10 9.09 13.72 9.65
N TYR A 11 8.42 12.60 9.94
CA TYR A 11 8.14 11.53 8.99
C TYR A 11 6.72 11.57 8.45
N SER A 12 5.86 12.44 9.02
CA SER A 12 4.51 12.64 8.51
C SER A 12 4.54 13.09 7.05
N VAL A 13 3.45 12.79 6.34
CA VAL A 13 3.27 13.21 4.95
C VAL A 13 2.39 14.46 4.96
N GLU A 14 2.97 15.61 4.60
CA GLU A 14 2.22 16.85 4.46
C GLU A 14 1.33 16.79 3.22
N THR A 15 0.04 17.03 3.41
CA THR A 15 -0.93 17.15 2.31
C THR A 15 -1.83 18.35 2.54
N SER A 16 -2.40 18.87 1.46
CA SER A 16 -3.41 19.93 1.52
C SER A 16 -4.55 19.57 2.48
N GLU A 17 -5.13 20.58 3.10
CA GLU A 17 -6.20 20.39 4.09
C GLU A 17 -7.37 19.57 3.49
N GLY A 18 -7.75 18.51 4.20
CA GLY A 18 -8.83 17.59 3.79
C GLY A 18 -8.43 16.45 2.85
N TYR A 19 -7.17 16.39 2.40
CA TYR A 19 -6.67 15.29 1.57
C TYR A 19 -6.11 14.18 2.45
N LEU A 20 -6.24 12.93 1.98
CA LEU A 20 -5.48 11.81 2.54
C LEU A 20 -4.01 11.90 2.09
N PRO A 21 -3.06 11.29 2.83
CA PRO A 21 -1.63 11.29 2.49
C PRO A 21 -1.32 10.91 1.04
N VAL A 22 -0.45 11.70 0.41
CA VAL A 22 0.06 11.50 -0.95
C VAL A 22 1.57 11.70 -0.96
N VAL A 23 2.27 10.81 -1.63
CA VAL A 23 3.68 10.96 -2.02
C VAL A 23 3.71 11.03 -3.53
N ASP A 24 4.02 12.19 -4.08
CA ASP A 24 4.03 12.37 -5.53
C ASP A 24 5.30 11.81 -6.17
N SER A 25 5.17 11.35 -7.42
CA SER A 25 6.31 11.04 -8.28
C SER A 25 6.21 11.82 -9.59
N GLU A 26 7.29 12.53 -9.90
CA GLU A 26 7.48 13.19 -11.19
C GLU A 26 7.67 12.17 -12.32
N VAL A 27 7.21 12.55 -13.52
CA VAL A 27 7.39 11.78 -14.75
C VAL A 27 8.48 12.45 -15.58
N PHE A 28 9.49 11.65 -15.95
CA PHE A 28 10.59 12.02 -16.81
C PHE A 28 10.41 11.41 -18.20
N PHE A 29 11.21 11.86 -19.16
CA PHE A 29 11.19 11.39 -20.53
C PHE A 29 12.60 11.14 -21.02
N SER A 30 12.82 10.00 -21.70
CA SER A 30 14.07 9.73 -22.39
C SER A 30 14.29 10.73 -23.54
N GLN A 31 15.48 10.70 -24.16
CA GLN A 31 15.74 11.50 -25.36
C GLN A 31 14.76 11.21 -26.51
N LYS A 32 14.21 10.00 -26.61
CA LYS A 32 13.18 9.63 -27.60
C LYS A 32 11.75 9.86 -27.12
N GLY A 33 11.56 10.39 -25.91
CA GLY A 33 10.25 10.71 -25.35
C GLY A 33 9.55 9.55 -24.67
N THR A 34 10.25 8.46 -24.34
CA THR A 34 9.67 7.35 -23.57
C THR A 34 9.52 7.78 -22.11
N PRO A 35 8.30 7.73 -21.53
CA PRO A 35 8.06 8.18 -20.17
C PRO A 35 8.59 7.17 -19.14
N TYR A 36 9.22 7.67 -18.07
CA TYR A 36 9.64 6.87 -16.94
C TYR A 36 9.55 7.64 -15.62
N LEU A 37 9.63 6.93 -14.51
CA LEU A 37 9.64 7.48 -13.14
C LEU A 37 10.93 7.05 -12.44
N LYS A 38 11.42 7.91 -11.54
CA LYS A 38 12.62 7.63 -10.73
C LYS A 38 12.28 7.15 -9.33
N HIS A 39 11.07 7.46 -8.85
CA HIS A 39 10.65 7.14 -7.50
C HIS A 39 9.21 6.62 -7.51
N PRO A 40 8.83 5.80 -6.51
CA PRO A 40 7.45 5.40 -6.36
C PRO A 40 6.61 6.57 -5.85
N GLY A 41 5.40 6.69 -6.38
CA GLY A 41 4.34 7.55 -5.84
C GLY A 41 3.27 6.74 -5.11
N LEU A 42 2.68 7.35 -4.09
CA LEU A 42 1.62 6.77 -3.26
C LEU A 42 0.45 7.73 -3.15
N ALA A 43 -0.77 7.19 -3.20
CA ALA A 43 -1.96 7.91 -2.76
C ALA A 43 -2.77 7.02 -1.82
N LEU A 44 -2.99 7.46 -0.59
CA LEU A 44 -3.93 6.81 0.30
C LEU A 44 -5.34 7.11 -0.22
N LEU A 45 -6.03 6.07 -0.72
CA LEU A 45 -7.35 6.17 -1.33
C LEU A 45 -8.49 6.01 -0.34
N SER A 46 -8.26 5.28 0.75
CA SER A 46 -9.32 4.93 1.70
C SER A 46 -8.79 4.75 3.11
N VAL A 47 -9.50 5.36 4.06
CA VAL A 47 -9.44 5.10 5.50
C VAL A 47 -10.81 4.58 5.97
N PRO A 48 -10.89 3.81 7.06
CA PRO A 48 -12.17 3.35 7.58
C PRO A 48 -13.08 4.52 7.96
N HIS A 49 -14.37 4.40 7.65
CA HIS A 49 -15.41 5.19 8.29
C HIS A 49 -16.14 4.29 9.31
N VAL A 50 -16.35 4.79 10.52
CA VAL A 50 -16.87 3.97 11.63
C VAL A 50 -18.01 4.70 12.32
N ASP A 51 -19.15 4.01 12.41
CA ASP A 51 -20.34 4.48 13.11
C ASP A 51 -20.78 3.46 14.16
N LEU A 52 -20.52 3.77 15.43
CA LEU A 52 -20.84 2.89 16.56
C LEU A 52 -22.27 3.05 17.08
N ARG A 53 -23.06 4.00 16.56
CA ARG A 53 -24.43 4.26 17.07
C ARG A 53 -25.33 3.03 16.94
N GLY A 54 -25.06 2.16 15.97
CA GLY A 54 -25.73 0.87 15.80
C GLY A 54 -25.61 -0.08 17.00
N LEU A 55 -24.59 0.07 17.85
CA LEU A 55 -24.44 -0.74 19.06
C LEU A 55 -25.45 -0.42 20.16
N LYS A 56 -26.18 0.69 20.07
CA LYS A 56 -27.13 1.15 21.10
C LYS A 56 -28.13 0.09 21.51
N GLY A 57 -28.68 -0.66 20.56
CA GLY A 57 -29.63 -1.75 20.84
C GLY A 57 -28.98 -2.89 21.63
N PHE A 58 -27.79 -3.31 21.20
CA PHE A 58 -27.00 -4.35 21.87
C PHE A 58 -26.64 -3.95 23.31
N LEU A 59 -26.07 -2.76 23.50
CA LEU A 59 -25.59 -2.30 24.81
C LEU A 59 -26.75 -2.07 25.81
N LYS A 60 -27.91 -1.61 25.34
CA LYS A 60 -29.11 -1.45 26.18
C LYS A 60 -29.79 -2.77 26.54
N GLY A 61 -29.48 -3.86 25.84
CA GLY A 61 -30.03 -5.18 26.13
C GLY A 61 -29.52 -5.81 27.44
N PHE A 62 -28.50 -5.21 28.05
CA PHE A 62 -27.92 -5.68 29.31
C PHE A 62 -28.48 -4.93 30.53
N PRO A 63 -28.40 -5.51 31.75
CA PRO A 63 -28.84 -4.87 32.97
C PRO A 63 -28.27 -3.44 33.17
N PRO A 64 -29.08 -2.44 33.55
CA PRO A 64 -28.66 -1.04 33.65
C PRO A 64 -27.45 -0.78 34.55
N GLU A 65 -27.25 -1.60 35.57
CA GLU A 65 -26.11 -1.52 36.50
C GLU A 65 -24.75 -1.71 35.84
N TYR A 66 -24.68 -2.38 34.68
CA TYR A 66 -23.44 -2.52 33.91
C TYR A 66 -23.04 -1.25 33.17
N LYS A 67 -23.99 -0.32 32.96
CA LYS A 67 -23.74 0.98 32.33
C LYS A 67 -23.07 0.90 30.95
N PHE A 68 -23.28 -0.18 30.21
CA PHE A 68 -22.65 -0.40 28.90
C PHE A 68 -22.99 0.67 27.86
N ILE A 69 -24.16 1.31 27.98
CA ILE A 69 -24.57 2.37 27.05
C ILE A 69 -23.63 3.59 27.10
N GLU A 70 -22.99 3.85 28.25
CA GLU A 70 -22.03 4.94 28.43
C GLU A 70 -20.75 4.73 27.59
N TYR A 71 -20.55 3.57 26.97
CA TYR A 71 -19.48 3.33 25.99
C TYR A 71 -19.57 4.26 24.77
N LEU A 72 -20.80 4.53 24.31
CA LEU A 72 -21.06 5.38 23.14
C LEU A 72 -20.89 6.88 23.44
N GLU A 73 -20.64 7.22 24.70
CA GLU A 73 -20.54 8.59 25.23
C GLU A 73 -19.10 8.91 25.69
N ASP A 74 -18.09 8.14 25.25
CA ASP A 74 -16.69 8.43 25.57
C ASP A 74 -16.31 9.85 25.09
N PRO A 75 -15.84 10.73 25.99
CA PRO A 75 -15.62 12.14 25.67
C PRO A 75 -14.39 12.36 24.78
N THR A 76 -13.51 11.37 24.65
CA THR A 76 -12.31 11.49 23.84
C THR A 76 -12.56 10.87 22.46
N PRO A 77 -12.51 11.66 21.37
CA PRO A 77 -12.58 11.10 20.03
C PRO A 77 -11.34 10.24 19.76
N LEU A 78 -11.53 9.21 18.93
CA LEU A 78 -10.48 8.30 18.52
C LEU A 78 -10.55 8.16 16.99
N PRO A 79 -9.42 8.05 16.26
CA PRO A 79 -9.51 7.90 14.83
C PRO A 79 -10.29 6.61 14.47
N PRO A 80 -10.98 6.57 13.32
CA PRO A 80 -11.94 5.50 13.05
C PRO A 80 -11.36 4.09 13.13
N ALA A 81 -10.15 3.87 12.60
CA ALA A 81 -9.50 2.56 12.62
C ALA A 81 -9.30 2.03 14.05
N GLU A 82 -8.72 2.85 14.92
CA GLU A 82 -8.56 2.58 16.34
C GLU A 82 -9.90 2.35 17.02
N ASN A 83 -10.92 3.15 16.68
CA ASN A 83 -12.25 3.01 17.30
C ASN A 83 -12.89 1.66 16.96
N LEU A 84 -12.81 1.21 15.71
CA LEU A 84 -13.29 -0.09 15.28
C LEU A 84 -12.51 -1.23 15.94
N CYS A 85 -11.17 -1.19 15.92
CA CYS A 85 -10.32 -2.22 16.50
C CYS A 85 -10.48 -2.31 18.03
N LYS A 86 -10.58 -1.18 18.73
CA LYS A 86 -10.79 -1.14 20.18
C LYS A 86 -12.16 -1.72 20.54
N THR A 87 -13.21 -1.31 19.82
CA THR A 87 -14.56 -1.83 20.03
C THR A 87 -14.62 -3.34 19.84
N ALA A 88 -13.99 -3.86 18.78
CA ALA A 88 -13.92 -5.29 18.53
C ALA A 88 -13.18 -6.05 19.65
N GLY A 89 -12.06 -5.52 20.13
CA GLY A 89 -11.34 -6.15 21.24
C GLY A 89 -12.08 -6.05 22.59
N GLN A 90 -12.75 -4.94 22.88
CA GLN A 90 -13.52 -4.80 24.12
C GLN A 90 -14.76 -5.70 24.15
N LEU A 91 -15.35 -5.97 22.98
CA LEU A 91 -16.43 -6.95 22.82
C LEU A 91 -16.01 -8.35 23.29
N CYS A 92 -14.79 -8.80 22.99
CA CYS A 92 -14.30 -10.12 23.39
C CYS A 92 -14.37 -10.37 24.91
N TYR A 93 -14.34 -9.30 25.71
CA TYR A 93 -14.38 -9.35 27.17
C TYR A 93 -15.63 -8.68 27.75
N MET A 94 -16.60 -8.28 26.90
CA MET A 94 -17.78 -7.48 27.30
C MET A 94 -17.40 -6.25 28.14
N SER A 95 -16.24 -5.65 27.85
CA SER A 95 -15.62 -4.61 28.66
C SER A 95 -16.10 -3.20 28.26
N PHE A 96 -17.42 -2.99 28.29
CA PHE A 96 -18.05 -1.71 27.94
C PHE A 96 -18.43 -0.84 29.16
N GLY A 97 -18.38 -1.42 30.37
CA GLY A 97 -18.77 -0.74 31.61
C GLY A 97 -17.75 0.27 32.13
N PRO A 98 -17.93 0.79 33.35
CA PRO A 98 -17.11 1.89 33.90
C PRO A 98 -15.62 1.57 34.09
N LYS A 99 -15.25 0.28 34.17
CA LYS A 99 -13.86 -0.19 34.33
C LYS A 99 -13.15 -0.45 32.99
N ARG A 100 -13.78 -0.13 31.87
CA ARG A 100 -13.19 -0.29 30.53
C ARG A 100 -11.95 0.59 30.36
N SER A 101 -11.14 0.27 29.35
CA SER A 101 -10.16 1.24 28.84
C SER A 101 -10.88 2.37 28.11
N MET A 102 -10.67 3.61 28.52
CA MET A 102 -11.24 4.82 27.88
C MET A 102 -10.48 5.18 26.61
N ASN A 103 -11.05 6.01 25.73
CA ASN A 103 -10.36 6.42 24.49
C ASN A 103 -9.10 7.26 24.78
N ALA A 104 -9.09 8.02 25.88
CA ALA A 104 -7.90 8.74 26.36
C ALA A 104 -6.70 7.81 26.65
N ASP A 105 -6.96 6.55 27.02
CA ASP A 105 -5.95 5.52 27.28
C ASP A 105 -5.81 4.50 26.15
N ALA A 106 -6.35 4.79 24.95
CA ALA A 106 -6.33 3.85 23.83
C ALA A 106 -4.91 3.38 23.47
N TRP A 107 -3.91 4.23 23.59
CA TRP A 107 -2.52 3.86 23.36
C TRP A 107 -2.05 2.72 24.27
N LYS A 108 -2.37 2.76 25.58
CA LYS A 108 -2.05 1.68 26.54
C LYS A 108 -2.80 0.40 26.18
N TYR A 109 -4.06 0.54 25.78
CA TYR A 109 -4.89 -0.58 25.37
C TYR A 109 -4.28 -1.32 24.17
N PHE A 110 -3.89 -0.59 23.13
CA PHE A 110 -3.27 -1.18 21.95
C PHE A 110 -1.84 -1.69 22.20
N ASP A 111 -1.06 -1.01 23.04
CA ASP A 111 0.26 -1.49 23.46
C ASP A 111 0.16 -2.82 24.23
N GLY A 112 -0.80 -2.93 25.16
CA GLY A 112 -1.11 -4.17 25.87
C GLY A 112 -1.62 -5.28 24.96
N ALA A 113 -2.50 -4.96 24.00
CA ALA A 113 -3.00 -5.92 23.01
C ALA A 113 -1.87 -6.47 22.13
N LYS A 114 -0.98 -5.59 21.64
CA LYS A 114 0.21 -5.98 20.86
C LYS A 114 1.17 -6.83 21.71
N SER A 115 1.48 -6.40 22.93
CA SER A 115 2.36 -7.13 23.85
C SER A 115 1.83 -8.53 24.20
N SER A 116 0.50 -8.70 24.23
CA SER A 116 -0.16 -9.99 24.49
C SER A 116 -0.36 -10.85 23.23
N GLY A 117 0.04 -10.37 22.05
CA GLY A 117 -0.13 -11.10 20.79
C GLY A 117 -1.57 -11.10 20.24
N HIS A 118 -2.46 -10.22 20.74
CA HIS A 118 -3.86 -10.12 20.31
C HIS A 118 -4.00 -9.34 18.98
N GLY A 119 -3.22 -9.72 17.95
CA GLY A 119 -3.19 -9.02 16.67
C GLY A 119 -4.45 -9.14 15.83
N SER A 120 -5.33 -10.12 16.10
CA SER A 120 -6.56 -10.34 15.33
C SER A 120 -7.53 -9.15 15.39
N ILE A 121 -7.55 -8.38 16.49
CA ILE A 121 -8.41 -7.18 16.60
C ILE A 121 -8.01 -6.10 15.58
N LEU A 122 -6.77 -6.14 15.07
CA LEU A 122 -6.26 -5.23 14.04
C LEU A 122 -6.75 -5.61 12.64
N GLU A 123 -7.37 -6.76 12.45
CA GLU A 123 -7.83 -7.21 11.13
C GLU A 123 -9.13 -6.52 10.68
N HIS A 124 -9.82 -5.80 11.59
CA HIS A 124 -11.10 -5.15 11.30
C HIS A 124 -10.98 -3.85 10.49
N ALA A 125 -9.90 -3.09 10.68
CA ALA A 125 -9.69 -1.80 10.00
C ALA A 125 -8.82 -1.98 8.75
N ASN A 126 -9.23 -1.38 7.63
CA ASN A 126 -8.58 -1.52 6.32
C ASN A 126 -8.17 -0.16 5.73
N PHE A 127 -7.04 -0.14 5.04
CA PHE A 127 -6.51 1.02 4.32
C PHE A 127 -6.18 0.62 2.88
N SER A 128 -6.43 1.52 1.93
CA SER A 128 -6.18 1.28 0.51
C SER A 128 -5.22 2.30 -0.06
N PHE A 129 -4.18 1.84 -0.76
CA PHE A 129 -3.22 2.70 -1.46
C PHE A 129 -3.27 2.44 -2.96
N LEU A 130 -3.16 3.50 -3.75
CA LEU A 130 -2.60 3.43 -5.09
C LEU A 130 -1.07 3.54 -4.95
N VAL A 131 -0.36 2.60 -5.56
CA VAL A 131 1.09 2.65 -5.76
C VAL A 131 1.34 2.79 -7.27
N TYR A 132 2.11 3.79 -7.66
CA TYR A 132 2.56 4.04 -9.03
C TYR A 132 4.05 4.41 -9.03
N GLY A 133 4.70 4.55 -10.19
CA GLY A 133 6.15 4.70 -10.24
C GLY A 133 6.92 3.49 -9.70
N ALA A 134 6.28 2.32 -9.67
CA ALA A 134 6.84 1.09 -9.16
C ALA A 134 6.85 -0.01 -10.23
N SER A 135 7.92 -0.79 -10.26
CA SER A 135 8.27 -1.72 -11.31
C SER A 135 7.44 -3.01 -11.28
N ARG A 136 7.48 -3.78 -12.36
CA ARG A 136 6.92 -5.14 -12.37
C ARG A 136 7.63 -6.05 -11.37
N ALA A 137 8.94 -5.92 -11.21
CA ALA A 137 9.70 -6.67 -10.21
C ALA A 137 9.21 -6.39 -8.79
N PHE A 138 9.01 -5.11 -8.44
CA PHE A 138 8.42 -4.72 -7.15
C PHE A 138 7.08 -5.42 -6.91
N THR A 139 6.17 -5.37 -7.89
CA THR A 139 4.84 -5.97 -7.68
C THR A 139 4.89 -7.49 -7.56
N HIS A 140 5.85 -8.16 -8.20
CA HIS A 140 6.08 -9.59 -8.02
C HIS A 140 6.50 -9.96 -6.59
N GLU A 141 7.15 -9.05 -5.86
CA GLU A 141 7.43 -9.22 -4.43
C GLU A 141 6.23 -8.85 -3.55
N LEU A 142 5.54 -7.74 -3.87
CA LEU A 142 4.42 -7.23 -3.09
C LEU A 142 3.27 -8.24 -3.01
N VAL A 143 2.85 -8.82 -4.14
CA VAL A 143 1.69 -9.74 -4.21
C VAL A 143 1.92 -11.08 -3.50
N ARG A 144 3.12 -11.32 -2.96
CA ARG A 144 3.40 -12.50 -2.11
C ARG A 144 2.78 -12.37 -0.71
N HIS A 145 2.43 -11.14 -0.30
CA HIS A 145 1.72 -10.85 0.93
C HIS A 145 0.22 -11.13 0.77
N ARG A 146 -0.23 -12.33 1.16
CA ARG A 146 -1.58 -12.82 0.82
C ARG A 146 -2.64 -12.55 1.89
N ALA A 147 -2.27 -12.71 3.16
CA ALA A 147 -3.22 -12.67 4.26
C ALA A 147 -3.66 -11.23 4.54
N GLY A 148 -4.98 -11.00 4.53
CA GLY A 148 -5.54 -9.69 4.85
C GLY A 148 -5.30 -8.59 3.81
N ALA A 149 -4.87 -8.95 2.59
CA ALA A 149 -4.59 -8.01 1.51
C ALA A 149 -5.33 -8.38 0.21
N GLY A 150 -5.76 -7.37 -0.55
CA GLY A 150 -6.38 -7.48 -1.86
C GLY A 150 -5.70 -6.54 -2.87
N TYR A 151 -5.65 -6.96 -4.14
CA TYR A 151 -4.86 -6.31 -5.17
C TYR A 151 -5.66 -6.10 -6.46
N SER A 152 -5.53 -4.91 -7.05
CA SER A 152 -5.99 -4.58 -8.39
C SER A 152 -4.86 -3.91 -9.15
N GLN A 153 -4.31 -4.60 -10.15
CA GLN A 153 -3.11 -4.16 -10.85
C GLN A 153 -3.39 -3.90 -12.33
N VAL A 154 -2.68 -2.93 -12.91
CA VAL A 154 -2.70 -2.68 -14.36
C VAL A 154 -2.41 -3.99 -15.11
N SER A 155 -3.19 -4.30 -16.14
CA SER A 155 -3.06 -5.55 -16.89
C SER A 155 -2.43 -5.32 -18.26
N GLN A 156 -1.20 -5.82 -18.44
CA GLN A 156 -0.52 -5.85 -19.75
C GLN A 156 -1.20 -6.75 -20.79
N ARG A 157 -2.31 -7.43 -20.44
CA ARG A 157 -3.14 -8.17 -21.40
C ARG A 157 -4.27 -7.34 -21.98
N TYR A 158 -4.58 -6.20 -21.37
CA TYR A 158 -5.74 -5.37 -21.72
C TYR A 158 -5.36 -3.93 -22.03
N VAL A 159 -4.34 -3.39 -21.35
CA VAL A 159 -3.91 -2.00 -21.47
C VAL A 159 -2.96 -1.85 -22.66
N SER A 160 -3.12 -0.76 -23.43
CA SER A 160 -2.37 -0.52 -24.66
C SER A 160 -0.94 -0.02 -24.39
N GLY A 161 -0.08 -0.15 -25.42
CA GLY A 161 1.29 0.35 -25.42
C GLY A 161 1.40 1.86 -25.19
N ALA A 162 0.37 2.62 -25.56
CA ALA A 162 0.31 4.08 -25.38
C ALA A 162 0.39 4.54 -23.91
N THR A 163 0.21 3.62 -22.95
CA THR A 163 0.34 3.92 -21.51
C THR A 163 1.57 3.27 -20.88
N LEU A 164 2.47 2.70 -21.69
CA LEU A 164 3.72 2.14 -21.18
C LEU A 164 4.57 3.25 -20.59
N ARG A 165 4.99 3.02 -19.35
CA ARG A 165 5.99 3.80 -18.63
C ARG A 165 6.98 2.82 -18.01
N PHE A 166 8.14 3.33 -17.62
CA PHE A 166 9.19 2.54 -16.99
C PHE A 166 9.62 3.14 -15.66
N VAL A 167 10.42 2.41 -14.90
CA VAL A 167 10.95 2.81 -13.59
C VAL A 167 12.45 2.64 -13.61
N GLU A 168 13.16 3.74 -13.35
CA GLU A 168 14.60 3.75 -13.19
C GLU A 168 14.95 3.39 -11.73
N GLY A 169 15.77 2.36 -11.52
CA GLY A 169 16.24 1.98 -10.19
C GLY A 169 17.09 3.09 -9.55
N GLU A 170 17.01 3.25 -8.23
CA GLU A 170 17.77 4.26 -7.49
C GLU A 170 19.28 4.09 -7.66
N GLU A 171 19.72 2.84 -7.82
CA GLU A 171 21.10 2.45 -8.03
C GLU A 171 21.69 3.02 -9.34
N TYR A 172 20.84 3.44 -10.30
CA TYR A 172 21.28 3.96 -11.59
C TYR A 172 21.32 5.50 -11.61
N GLN A 173 20.46 6.15 -10.84
CA GLN A 173 20.17 7.59 -10.97
C GLN A 173 21.36 8.50 -10.68
N GLY A 174 22.29 8.05 -9.84
CA GLY A 174 23.53 8.78 -9.52
C GLY A 174 24.67 8.60 -10.53
N ASP A 175 24.53 7.66 -11.47
CA ASP A 175 25.56 7.30 -12.44
C ASP A 175 25.09 7.62 -13.87
N GLY A 176 25.74 8.57 -14.53
CA GLY A 176 25.36 9.02 -15.87
C GLY A 176 25.47 7.93 -16.95
N VAL A 177 26.31 6.90 -16.75
CA VAL A 177 26.44 5.78 -17.68
C VAL A 177 25.28 4.82 -17.50
N LEU A 178 24.97 4.41 -16.27
CA LEU A 178 23.83 3.53 -15.98
C LEU A 178 22.49 4.19 -16.34
N HIS A 179 22.34 5.48 -16.03
CA HIS A 179 21.19 6.27 -16.44
C HIS A 179 20.97 6.22 -17.96
N LYS A 180 22.04 6.47 -18.73
CA LYS A 180 21.97 6.40 -20.19
C LYS A 180 21.66 4.99 -20.70
N MET A 181 22.27 3.96 -20.11
CA MET A 181 21.99 2.57 -20.46
C MET A 181 20.52 2.20 -20.20
N PHE A 182 19.93 2.71 -19.12
CA PHE A 182 18.52 2.56 -18.81
C PHE A 182 17.64 3.24 -19.87
N GLU A 183 17.89 4.51 -20.20
CA GLU A 183 17.11 5.24 -21.20
C GLU A 183 17.15 4.55 -22.58
N ASP A 184 18.36 4.18 -23.05
CA ASP A 184 18.54 3.46 -24.31
C ASP A 184 17.81 2.11 -24.31
N TRP A 185 17.74 1.44 -23.16
CA TRP A 185 17.06 0.15 -23.00
C TRP A 185 15.54 0.28 -23.04
N VAL A 186 14.95 1.22 -22.30
CA VAL A 186 13.49 1.37 -22.24
C VAL A 186 12.92 1.88 -23.56
N ASP A 187 13.66 2.73 -24.27
CA ASP A 187 13.36 3.14 -25.64
C ASP A 187 13.28 1.92 -26.57
N LYS A 188 14.31 1.08 -26.54
CA LYS A 188 14.37 -0.15 -27.34
C LYS A 188 13.26 -1.13 -26.97
N ALA A 189 12.95 -1.26 -25.68
CA ALA A 189 11.88 -2.14 -25.21
C ALA A 189 10.49 -1.67 -25.69
N GLY A 190 10.24 -0.35 -25.69
CA GLY A 190 9.03 0.24 -26.24
C GLY A 190 8.89 0.01 -27.75
N GLU A 191 9.96 0.27 -28.51
CA GLU A 191 10.02 0.03 -29.95
C GLU A 191 9.78 -1.45 -30.30
N GLU A 192 10.45 -2.38 -29.59
CA GLU A 192 10.30 -3.82 -29.77
C GLU A 192 8.87 -4.29 -29.43
N TYR A 193 8.28 -3.75 -28.37
CA TYR A 193 6.89 -4.07 -28.01
C TYR A 193 5.92 -3.69 -29.13
N GLU A 194 6.05 -2.48 -29.67
CA GLU A 194 5.18 -2.01 -30.77
C GLU A 194 5.40 -2.83 -32.04
N ALA A 195 6.66 -3.14 -32.39
CA ALA A 195 6.98 -3.99 -33.53
C ALA A 195 6.35 -5.39 -33.40
N ARG A 196 6.38 -5.99 -32.20
CA ARG A 196 5.70 -7.27 -31.93
C ARG A 196 4.19 -7.16 -32.02
N ILE A 197 3.59 -6.09 -31.50
CA ILE A 197 2.15 -5.83 -31.63
C ILE A 197 1.75 -5.81 -33.11
N GLN A 198 2.44 -5.01 -33.92
CA GLN A 198 2.15 -4.89 -35.35
C GLN A 198 2.26 -6.24 -36.07
N ARG A 199 3.34 -6.99 -35.82
CA ARG A 199 3.54 -8.30 -36.44
C ARG A 199 2.49 -9.32 -36.01
N LEU A 200 2.08 -9.31 -34.74
CA LEU A 200 1.04 -10.21 -34.23
C LEU A 200 -0.35 -9.85 -34.79
N ILE A 201 -0.63 -8.56 -35.03
CA ILE A 201 -1.87 -8.12 -35.71
C ILE A 201 -1.90 -8.65 -37.15
N GLU A 202 -0.79 -8.55 -37.89
CA GLU A 202 -0.69 -9.11 -39.25
C GLU A 202 -0.95 -10.63 -39.26
N LEU A 203 -0.31 -11.37 -38.35
CA LEU A 203 -0.52 -12.81 -38.22
C LEU A 203 -1.97 -13.16 -37.86
N GLN A 204 -2.61 -12.34 -37.01
CA GLN A 204 -4.02 -12.50 -36.67
C GLN A 204 -4.92 -12.27 -37.90
N GLN A 205 -4.65 -11.25 -38.71
CA GLN A 205 -5.37 -10.96 -39.96
C GLN A 205 -5.16 -12.05 -41.02
N GLN A 206 -4.02 -12.73 -41.02
CA GLN A 206 -3.70 -13.87 -41.88
C GLN A 206 -4.33 -15.20 -41.41
N GLY A 207 -5.14 -15.19 -40.34
CA GLY A 207 -5.81 -16.38 -39.84
C GLY A 207 -4.97 -17.24 -38.87
N GLY A 208 -3.99 -16.64 -38.18
CA GLY A 208 -3.19 -17.33 -37.18
C GLY A 208 -4.03 -17.96 -36.06
N VAL A 209 -4.14 -19.28 -36.06
CA VAL A 209 -5.08 -20.05 -35.21
C VAL A 209 -4.96 -19.71 -33.72
N ILE A 210 -3.73 -19.58 -33.19
CA ILE A 210 -3.50 -19.28 -31.76
C ILE A 210 -3.95 -17.87 -31.34
N LEU A 211 -4.06 -16.95 -32.31
CA LEU A 211 -4.44 -15.55 -32.14
C LEU A 211 -5.93 -15.30 -32.43
N THR A 212 -6.71 -16.34 -32.70
CA THR A 212 -8.17 -16.23 -32.86
C THR A 212 -8.85 -15.83 -31.55
N GLY A 213 -10.02 -15.20 -31.67
CA GLY A 213 -10.84 -14.76 -30.55
C GLY A 213 -12.27 -14.48 -31.03
N GLU A 214 -13.23 -14.66 -30.12
CA GLU A 214 -14.66 -14.50 -30.42
C GLU A 214 -15.07 -13.02 -30.41
N THR A 215 -14.34 -12.19 -29.66
CA THR A 215 -14.62 -10.76 -29.52
C THR A 215 -13.40 -9.91 -29.91
N LYS A 216 -13.63 -8.62 -30.23
CA LYS A 216 -12.55 -7.64 -30.44
C LYS A 216 -11.61 -7.56 -29.23
N THR A 217 -12.16 -7.69 -28.03
CA THR A 217 -11.40 -7.69 -26.78
C THR A 217 -10.47 -8.91 -26.69
N ASP A 218 -10.96 -10.10 -27.04
CA ASP A 218 -10.15 -11.32 -27.04
C ASP A 218 -9.04 -11.27 -28.08
N LEU A 219 -9.36 -10.78 -29.29
CA LEU A 219 -8.38 -10.57 -30.35
C LEU A 219 -7.25 -9.64 -29.89
N ARG A 220 -7.59 -8.48 -29.30
CA ARG A 220 -6.60 -7.54 -28.75
C ARG A 220 -5.76 -8.18 -27.63
N LYS A 221 -6.43 -8.90 -26.73
CA LYS A 221 -5.81 -9.56 -25.58
C LYS A 221 -4.80 -10.63 -26.00
N LYS A 222 -5.10 -11.41 -27.04
CA LYS A 222 -4.19 -12.43 -27.59
C LYS A 222 -2.90 -11.82 -28.13
N VAL A 223 -2.99 -10.69 -28.81
CA VAL A 223 -1.85 -9.93 -29.31
C VAL A 223 -1.03 -9.35 -28.15
N GLN A 224 -1.66 -8.59 -27.26
CA GLN A 224 -0.97 -7.91 -26.14
C GLN A 224 -0.29 -8.90 -25.19
N GLN A 225 -0.97 -10.00 -24.84
CA GLN A 225 -0.41 -10.97 -23.90
C GLN A 225 0.82 -11.71 -24.44
N ALA A 226 0.99 -11.78 -25.76
CA ALA A 226 2.15 -12.37 -26.42
C ALA A 226 3.27 -11.33 -26.60
N ALA A 227 2.93 -10.12 -27.07
CA ALA A 227 3.88 -9.03 -27.29
C ALA A 227 4.62 -8.64 -26.02
N ARG A 228 3.92 -8.58 -24.86
CA ARG A 228 4.49 -8.17 -23.57
C ARG A 228 5.66 -9.04 -23.07
N SER A 229 5.95 -10.17 -23.71
CA SER A 229 7.10 -11.02 -23.39
C SER A 229 8.46 -10.32 -23.58
N CYS A 230 8.53 -9.22 -24.32
CA CYS A 230 9.73 -8.38 -24.42
C CYS A 230 9.84 -7.34 -23.31
N LEU A 231 8.76 -7.05 -22.58
CA LEU A 231 8.75 -5.96 -21.63
C LEU A 231 9.62 -6.32 -20.41
N PRO A 232 10.52 -5.42 -19.99
CA PRO A 232 11.46 -5.67 -18.92
C PRO A 232 10.81 -5.52 -17.54
N ASN A 233 11.54 -5.90 -16.48
CA ASN A 233 11.07 -5.79 -15.10
C ASN A 233 10.81 -4.32 -14.69
N GLU A 234 11.54 -3.41 -15.31
CA GLU A 234 11.48 -1.96 -15.18
C GLU A 234 10.16 -1.38 -15.71
N THR A 235 9.32 -2.17 -16.40
CA THR A 235 7.99 -1.70 -16.81
C THR A 235 7.19 -1.29 -15.59
N GLU A 236 6.66 -0.08 -15.58
CA GLU A 236 5.83 0.41 -14.49
C GLU A 236 4.55 -0.44 -14.37
N ALA A 237 4.16 -0.72 -13.13
CA ALA A 237 3.04 -1.60 -12.85
C ALA A 237 2.12 -1.04 -11.74
N PRO A 238 1.40 0.07 -12.00
CA PRO A 238 0.49 0.66 -11.02
C PRO A 238 -0.47 -0.36 -10.42
N ILE A 239 -0.64 -0.30 -9.11
CA ILE A 239 -1.39 -1.27 -8.32
C ILE A 239 -2.14 -0.58 -7.20
N VAL A 240 -3.42 -0.90 -7.07
CA VAL A 240 -4.18 -0.63 -5.85
C VAL A 240 -4.02 -1.82 -4.92
N VAL A 241 -3.63 -1.56 -3.68
CA VAL A 241 -3.53 -2.55 -2.61
C VAL A 241 -4.39 -2.09 -1.44
N THR A 242 -5.30 -2.95 -1.02
CA THR A 242 -6.08 -2.79 0.21
C THR A 242 -5.62 -3.81 1.21
N ALA A 243 -5.29 -3.42 2.44
CA ALA A 243 -4.99 -4.37 3.49
C ALA A 243 -5.53 -3.93 4.85
N ASN A 244 -5.76 -4.90 5.74
CA ASN A 244 -6.09 -4.61 7.11
C ASN A 244 -4.85 -4.16 7.91
N VAL A 245 -5.04 -3.56 9.10
CA VAL A 245 -3.91 -3.04 9.91
C VAL A 245 -2.89 -4.13 10.20
N ARG A 246 -3.33 -5.35 10.54
CA ARG A 246 -2.43 -6.48 10.82
C ARG A 246 -1.55 -6.81 9.61
N ALA A 247 -2.16 -6.88 8.42
CA ALA A 247 -1.47 -7.12 7.17
C ALA A 247 -0.51 -5.97 6.82
N TRP A 248 -0.92 -4.72 7.02
CA TRP A 248 -0.03 -3.57 6.81
C TRP A 248 1.18 -3.61 7.73
N ARG A 249 0.99 -3.87 9.02
CA ARG A 249 2.09 -4.05 9.98
C ARG A 249 3.06 -5.14 9.54
N HIS A 250 2.54 -6.27 9.06
CA HIS A 250 3.36 -7.35 8.52
C HIS A 250 4.17 -6.93 7.28
N ILE A 251 3.50 -6.34 6.28
CA ILE A 251 4.14 -5.88 5.03
C ILE A 251 5.25 -4.89 5.34
N VAL A 252 4.92 -3.87 6.14
CA VAL A 252 5.80 -2.78 6.55
C VAL A 252 7.01 -3.32 7.32
N ASN A 253 6.79 -4.18 8.32
CA ASN A 253 7.89 -4.82 9.07
C ASN A 253 8.81 -5.70 8.19
N MET A 254 8.23 -6.45 7.24
CA MET A 254 9.00 -7.34 6.37
C MET A 254 9.76 -6.60 5.27
N ARG A 255 9.23 -5.47 4.79
CA ARG A 255 9.70 -4.82 3.57
C ARG A 255 10.45 -3.53 3.80
N ALA A 256 10.11 -2.74 4.81
CA ALA A 256 10.94 -1.61 5.22
C ALA A 256 12.12 -2.11 6.09
N SER A 257 12.93 -3.02 5.54
CA SER A 257 14.04 -3.72 6.20
C SER A 257 15.28 -3.66 5.30
N GLU A 258 16.47 -3.61 5.91
CA GLU A 258 17.76 -3.63 5.21
C GLU A 258 17.95 -4.88 4.32
N HIS A 259 17.23 -5.97 4.59
CA HIS A 259 17.29 -7.20 3.79
C HIS A 259 16.39 -7.18 2.56
N ALA A 260 15.52 -6.17 2.42
CA ALA A 260 14.61 -6.05 1.29
C ALA A 260 15.25 -5.25 0.14
N ALA A 261 14.83 -5.56 -1.10
CA ALA A 261 15.22 -4.78 -2.27
C ALA A 261 14.90 -3.29 -2.06
N VAL A 262 15.76 -2.40 -2.58
CA VAL A 262 15.69 -0.95 -2.34
C VAL A 262 14.31 -0.39 -2.69
N GLU A 263 13.76 -0.76 -3.85
CA GLU A 263 12.47 -0.27 -4.32
C GLU A 263 11.30 -0.64 -3.37
N ILE A 264 11.14 -1.93 -3.02
CA ILE A 264 10.05 -2.35 -2.11
C ILE A 264 10.26 -1.83 -0.69
N ARG A 265 11.52 -1.63 -0.26
CA ARG A 265 11.85 -1.01 1.02
C ARG A 265 11.39 0.43 1.09
N ARG A 266 11.69 1.23 0.06
CA ARG A 266 11.22 2.62 -0.01
C ARG A 266 9.70 2.71 -0.03
N VAL A 267 9.04 1.91 -0.87
CA VAL A 267 7.57 1.88 -0.92
C VAL A 267 6.97 1.51 0.44
N ALA A 268 7.50 0.49 1.11
CA ALA A 268 7.01 0.07 2.43
C ALA A 268 7.25 1.15 3.51
N PHE A 269 8.38 1.85 3.45
CA PHE A 269 8.68 2.97 4.34
C PHE A 269 7.70 4.13 4.14
N ASP A 270 7.45 4.52 2.89
CA ASP A 270 6.52 5.62 2.58
C ASP A 270 5.05 5.24 2.87
N ILE A 271 4.66 3.96 2.70
CA ILE A 271 3.36 3.45 3.18
C ILE A 271 3.25 3.62 4.69
N TRP A 272 4.28 3.27 5.46
CA TRP A 272 4.28 3.48 6.91
C TRP A 272 4.13 4.95 7.27
N ARG A 273 4.83 5.86 6.59
CA ARG A 273 4.71 7.31 6.80
C ARG A 273 3.29 7.81 6.59
N CYS A 274 2.61 7.35 5.55
CA CYS A 274 1.20 7.65 5.32
C CYS A 274 0.31 7.07 6.43
N LEU A 275 0.52 5.81 6.82
CA LEU A 275 -0.28 5.13 7.83
C LEU A 275 -0.15 5.75 9.24
N VAL A 276 1.07 6.09 9.66
CA VAL A 276 1.31 6.72 10.98
C VAL A 276 0.73 8.14 11.04
N THR A 277 0.64 8.83 9.91
CA THR A 277 -0.01 10.15 9.81
C THR A 277 -1.51 10.07 10.14
N VAL A 278 -2.22 9.04 9.67
CA VAL A 278 -3.68 8.92 9.85
C VAL A 278 -4.10 8.03 11.02
N SER A 279 -3.21 7.17 11.52
CA SER A 279 -3.49 6.20 12.58
C SER A 279 -2.26 5.99 13.49
N PRO A 280 -1.82 7.04 14.21
CA PRO A 280 -0.57 7.03 14.96
C PRO A 280 -0.55 5.98 16.09
N ILE A 281 -1.70 5.60 16.66
CA ILE A 281 -1.75 4.62 17.75
C ILE A 281 -1.47 3.20 17.24
N LEU A 282 -1.92 2.88 16.02
CA LEU A 282 -1.77 1.55 15.43
C LEU A 282 -0.40 1.34 14.77
N PHE A 283 0.27 2.41 14.35
CA PHE A 283 1.55 2.36 13.62
C PHE A 283 2.72 3.11 14.28
N GLY A 284 2.50 3.81 15.39
CA GLY A 284 3.51 4.62 16.08
C GLY A 284 4.50 3.83 16.96
N ASP A 285 4.36 2.51 17.07
CA ASP A 285 5.38 1.66 17.71
C ASP A 285 6.54 1.30 16.77
N PHE A 286 6.42 1.59 15.48
CA PHE A 286 7.54 1.47 14.56
C PHE A 286 8.54 2.61 14.75
N THR A 287 9.82 2.27 14.79
CA THR A 287 10.93 3.20 14.91
C THR A 287 11.72 3.19 13.60
N PRO A 288 11.82 4.32 12.89
CA PRO A 288 12.61 4.42 11.67
C PRO A 288 14.10 4.35 11.95
N VAL A 289 14.84 3.71 11.05
CA VAL A 289 16.29 3.50 11.12
C VAL A 289 16.90 4.03 9.82
N HIS A 290 17.90 4.89 9.94
CA HIS A 290 18.70 5.33 8.79
C HIS A 290 19.77 4.28 8.48
N LEU A 291 19.86 3.86 7.23
CA LEU A 291 20.77 2.81 6.79
C LEU A 291 22.05 3.40 6.19
N PRO A 292 23.18 2.65 6.19
CA PRO A 292 24.44 3.13 5.62
C PRO A 292 24.39 3.48 4.13
N ASP A 293 23.42 2.91 3.39
CA ASP A 293 23.17 3.19 1.97
C ASP A 293 22.35 4.48 1.72
N GLY A 294 22.02 5.23 2.79
CA GLY A 294 21.25 6.48 2.73
C GLY A 294 19.73 6.25 2.71
N THR A 295 19.26 5.01 2.63
CA THR A 295 17.84 4.67 2.66
C THR A 295 17.33 4.53 4.10
N HIS A 296 16.03 4.22 4.25
CA HIS A 296 15.39 4.02 5.55
C HIS A 296 14.82 2.61 5.69
N ALA A 297 14.92 2.09 6.90
CA ALA A 297 14.18 0.92 7.37
C ALA A 297 13.35 1.31 8.60
N ILE A 298 12.63 0.34 9.16
CA ILE A 298 11.93 0.47 10.43
C ILE A 298 12.15 -0.78 11.28
N THR A 299 11.95 -0.62 12.59
CA THR A 299 11.90 -1.72 13.56
C THR A 299 10.68 -1.56 14.45
N THR A 300 10.20 -2.64 15.06
CA THR A 300 9.10 -2.59 16.04
C THR A 300 9.37 -3.58 17.17
N PRO A 301 8.96 -3.28 18.42
CA PRO A 301 8.97 -4.27 19.50
C PRO A 301 7.96 -5.42 19.27
N TYR A 302 7.04 -5.29 18.30
CA TYR A 302 5.94 -6.24 18.04
C TYR A 302 5.95 -6.80 16.60
N PRO A 303 7.02 -7.48 16.15
CA PRO A 303 7.18 -7.89 14.73
C PRO A 303 6.22 -9.01 14.29
N LYS A 304 5.55 -9.68 15.24
CA LYS A 304 4.62 -10.80 14.98
C LYS A 304 3.14 -10.43 15.14
N VAL A 305 2.85 -9.13 15.34
CA VAL A 305 1.51 -8.62 15.58
C VAL A 305 0.95 -7.95 14.35
#